data_AF-K1SVN3-F1
#
_entry.id   AF-K1SVN3-F1
#
_cell.length_a   1.000
_cell.length_b   1.000
_cell.length_c   1.000
_cell.angle_alpha   90.00
_cell.angle_beta   90.00
_cell.angle_gamma   90.00
#
_symmetry.space_group_name_H-M   'P 1'
#
loop_
_entity.id
_entity.type
_entity.pdbx_description
1 polymer ?
#
loop_
_entity_poly.entity_id
_entity_poly.type
_entity_poly.pdbx_seq_one_letter_code
_entity_poly.pdbx_strand_id
1 'polypeptide(L)'
;NYLRLLKLPDEVQLALKEGLISMGHAKAIAGAPAEQQLRVLKRCVKKGLSVRQAEELVRMLSETPAQPAQPEEEEYPESYSRLVELLEPCFSQEISIKRTKNGGGRIVIGFSDDKDIERFIERFSQRS
;
A
#
# COMPACT_ATOMS: atom_id res chain seq x y z
N ASN A 1 -7.87 -13.69 16.49
CA ASN A 1 -8.45 -14.93 17.06
C ASN A 1 -7.29 -15.82 17.52
N TYR A 2 -7.10 -16.02 18.83
CA TYR A 2 -5.91 -16.68 19.40
C TYR A 2 -5.74 -18.14 18.93
N LEU A 3 -6.84 -18.84 18.66
CA LEU A 3 -6.82 -20.20 18.11
C LEU A 3 -6.14 -20.32 16.75
N ARG A 4 -6.10 -19.23 15.96
CA ARG A 4 -5.41 -19.21 14.66
C ARG A 4 -3.89 -19.13 14.80
N LEU A 5 -3.38 -18.65 15.94
CA LEU A 5 -1.94 -18.59 16.20
C LEU A 5 -1.34 -20.00 16.38
N LEU A 6 -2.11 -20.93 16.92
CA LEU A 6 -1.72 -22.34 17.10
C LEU A 6 -1.65 -23.12 15.78
N LYS A 7 -2.25 -22.58 14.71
CA LYS A 7 -2.25 -23.17 13.36
C LYS A 7 -1.23 -22.50 12.43
N LEU A 8 -0.42 -21.57 12.95
CA LEU A 8 0.61 -20.92 12.17
C LEU A 8 1.77 -21.90 11.89
N PRO A 9 2.42 -21.79 10.72
CA PRO A 9 3.64 -22.54 10.42
C PRO A 9 4.71 -22.35 11.48
N ASP A 10 5.50 -23.40 11.71
CA ASP A 10 6.55 -23.42 12.76
C ASP A 10 7.53 -22.25 12.64
N GLU A 11 7.87 -21.84 11.41
CA GLU A 11 8.73 -20.68 11.14
C GLU A 11 8.14 -19.37 11.67
N VAL A 12 6.82 -19.18 11.58
CA VAL A 12 6.14 -17.98 12.10
C VAL A 12 6.13 -18.01 13.62
N GLN A 13 5.92 -19.19 14.21
CA GLN A 13 5.97 -19.36 15.66
C GLN A 13 7.39 -19.13 16.21
N LEU A 14 8.41 -19.62 15.50
CA LEU A 14 9.81 -19.42 15.85
C LEU A 14 10.16 -17.93 15.79
N ALA A 15 9.81 -17.24 14.71
CA ALA A 15 10.05 -15.80 14.58
C ALA A 15 9.37 -14.97 15.67
N LEU A 16 8.20 -15.40 16.16
CA LEU A 16 7.54 -14.78 17.31
C LEU A 16 8.29 -15.06 18.63
N LYS A 17 8.76 -16.30 18.84
CA LYS A 17 9.54 -16.69 20.02
C LYS A 17 10.89 -15.98 20.10
N GLU A 18 11.55 -15.81 18.95
CA GLU A 18 12.82 -15.09 18.82
C GLU A 18 12.66 -13.57 18.85
N GLY A 19 11.42 -13.06 18.89
CA GLY A 19 11.15 -11.62 18.95
C GLY A 19 11.37 -10.88 17.62
N LEU A 20 11.60 -11.60 16.51
CA LEU A 20 11.72 -11.02 15.16
C LEU A 20 10.41 -10.38 14.69
N ILE A 21 9.28 -10.86 15.23
CA ILE A 21 7.97 -10.28 15.01
C ILE A 21 7.20 -10.19 16.33
N SER A 22 6.31 -9.21 16.43
CA SER A 22 5.42 -9.07 17.59
C SER A 22 4.17 -9.94 17.48
N MET A 23 3.46 -10.13 18.61
CA MET A 23 2.13 -10.75 18.64
C MET A 23 1.13 -10.14 17.64
N GLY A 24 1.23 -8.82 17.37
CA GLY A 24 0.40 -8.15 16.37
C GLY A 24 0.68 -8.63 14.95
N HIS A 25 1.96 -8.79 14.59
CA HIS A 25 2.35 -9.35 13.30
C HIS A 25 1.89 -10.80 13.15
N ALA A 26 2.04 -11.62 14.19
CA ALA A 26 1.58 -13.01 14.16
C ALA A 26 0.05 -13.09 13.94
N LYS A 27 -0.73 -12.19 14.57
CA LYS A 27 -2.18 -12.08 14.34
C LYS A 27 -2.51 -11.67 12.90
N ALA A 28 -1.76 -10.72 12.33
CA ALA A 28 -1.93 -10.31 10.94
C ALA A 28 -1.64 -11.48 9.99
N ILE A 29 -0.50 -12.14 10.14
CA ILE A 29 -0.08 -13.30 9.32
C ILE A 29 -1.13 -14.42 9.40
N ALA A 30 -1.70 -14.68 10.57
CA ALA A 30 -2.75 -15.69 10.76
C ALA A 30 -4.06 -15.37 10.01
N GLY A 31 -4.22 -14.14 9.50
CA GLY A 31 -5.31 -13.75 8.62
C GLY A 31 -5.07 -14.06 7.15
N ALA A 32 -3.82 -14.32 6.74
CA ALA A 32 -3.47 -14.59 5.35
C ALA A 32 -3.79 -16.03 4.94
N PRO A 33 -4.01 -16.30 3.63
CA PRO A 33 -4.08 -17.66 3.11
C PRO A 33 -2.85 -18.48 3.52
N ALA A 34 -3.04 -19.74 3.93
CA ALA A 34 -1.98 -20.57 4.52
C ALA A 34 -0.69 -20.60 3.69
N GLU A 35 -0.81 -20.71 2.37
CA GLU A 35 0.30 -20.73 1.41
C GLU A 35 1.10 -19.42 1.37
N GLN A 36 0.49 -18.29 1.73
CA GLN A 36 1.11 -16.97 1.70
C GLN A 36 1.71 -16.56 3.06
N GLN A 37 1.39 -17.24 4.16
CA GLN A 37 1.79 -16.84 5.51
C GLN A 37 3.31 -16.73 5.68
N LEU A 38 4.06 -17.70 5.14
CA LEU A 38 5.53 -17.68 5.12
C LEU A 38 6.10 -16.52 4.30
N ARG A 39 5.44 -16.18 3.18
CA ARG A 39 5.85 -15.05 2.34
C ARG A 39 5.63 -13.71 3.03
N VAL A 40 4.51 -13.57 3.75
CA VAL A 40 4.20 -12.39 4.55
C VAL A 40 5.23 -12.24 5.68
N LEU A 41 5.56 -13.32 6.40
CA LEU A 41 6.60 -13.32 7.44
C LEU A 41 7.93 -12.79 6.91
N LYS A 42 8.44 -13.40 5.83
CA LYS A 42 9.72 -13.01 5.21
C LYS A 42 9.72 -11.53 4.83
N ARG A 43 8.60 -11.02 4.32
CA ARG A 43 8.45 -9.61 3.94
C ARG A 43 8.39 -8.68 5.16
N CYS A 44 7.75 -9.09 6.25
CA CYS A 44 7.72 -8.36 7.51
C CYS A 44 9.12 -8.19 8.08
N VAL A 45 9.89 -9.28 8.17
CA VAL A 45 11.26 -9.27 8.72
C VAL A 45 12.20 -8.50 7.80
N LYS A 46 12.20 -8.79 6.48
CA LYS A 46 13.12 -8.15 5.52
C LYS A 46 12.92 -6.64 5.42
N LYS A 47 11.68 -6.15 5.51
CA LYS A 47 11.35 -4.73 5.34
C LYS A 47 11.10 -3.99 6.65
N GLY A 48 11.23 -4.66 7.80
CA GLY A 48 10.92 -4.08 9.11
C GLY A 48 9.52 -3.49 9.17
N LEU A 49 8.51 -4.23 8.68
CA LEU A 49 7.15 -3.72 8.60
C LEU A 49 6.59 -3.47 10.00
N SER A 50 5.75 -2.44 10.12
CA SER A 50 4.88 -2.25 11.28
C SER A 50 3.67 -3.18 11.23
N VAL A 51 3.03 -3.40 12.39
CA VAL A 51 1.82 -4.25 12.49
C VAL A 51 0.73 -3.80 11.51
N ARG A 52 0.50 -2.48 11.39
CA ARG A 52 -0.49 -1.93 10.46
C ARG A 52 -0.16 -2.25 9.00
N GLN A 53 1.11 -2.16 8.62
CA GLN A 53 1.55 -2.51 7.26
C GLN A 53 1.43 -4.01 6.99
N ALA A 54 1.68 -4.86 7.99
CA ALA A 54 1.49 -6.30 7.87
C ALA A 54 0.01 -6.66 7.72
N GLU A 55 -0.89 -6.01 8.45
CA GLU A 55 -2.35 -6.16 8.30
C GLU A 55 -2.83 -5.74 6.90
N GLU A 56 -2.34 -4.61 6.39
CA GLU A 56 -2.67 -4.12 5.06
C GLU A 56 -2.17 -5.07 3.96
N LEU A 57 -0.93 -5.56 4.08
CA LEU A 57 -0.35 -6.55 3.18
C LEU A 57 -1.19 -7.83 3.13
N VAL A 58 -1.67 -8.31 4.28
CA VAL A 58 -2.52 -9.50 4.36
C VAL A 58 -3.90 -9.25 3.76
N ARG A 59 -4.47 -8.06 3.96
CA ARG A 59 -5.74 -7.67 3.34
C ARG A 59 -5.65 -7.74 1.81
N MET A 60 -4.62 -7.13 1.23
CA MET A 60 -4.38 -7.17 -0.22
C MET A 60 -4.16 -8.58 -0.78
N LEU A 61 -3.68 -9.53 0.04
CA LEU A 61 -3.46 -10.92 -0.37
C LEU A 61 -4.69 -11.82 -0.21
N SER A 62 -5.64 -11.42 0.64
CA SER A 62 -6.86 -12.18 0.93
C SER A 62 -8.03 -11.77 0.05
N GLU A 63 -7.97 -10.55 -0.50
CA GLU A 63 -8.78 -10.14 -1.62
C GLU A 63 -8.25 -10.88 -2.88
N THR A 64 -8.99 -11.87 -3.37
CA THR A 64 -8.86 -12.39 -4.75
C THR A 64 -8.69 -11.21 -5.71
N PRO A 65 -7.91 -11.29 -6.81
CA PRO A 65 -7.81 -10.20 -7.77
C PRO A 65 -9.16 -10.04 -8.47
N ALA A 66 -10.13 -9.41 -7.81
CA ALA A 66 -10.92 -8.43 -8.47
C ALA A 66 -9.90 -7.44 -9.04
N GLN A 67 -10.08 -7.12 -10.31
CA GLN A 67 -9.40 -6.03 -11.01
C GLN A 67 -9.08 -4.88 -10.05
N PRO A 68 -7.97 -4.15 -10.23
CA PRO A 68 -7.75 -2.92 -9.47
C PRO A 68 -9.09 -2.21 -9.43
N ALA A 69 -9.66 -2.08 -8.24
CA ALA A 69 -11.02 -1.61 -8.09
C ALA A 69 -11.08 -0.35 -8.94
N GLN A 70 -11.83 -0.41 -10.05
CA GLN A 70 -12.24 0.80 -10.72
C GLN A 70 -12.77 1.64 -9.58
N PRO A 71 -12.16 2.81 -9.29
CA PRO A 71 -12.70 3.65 -8.25
C PRO A 71 -14.18 3.77 -8.60
N GLU A 72 -15.03 3.40 -7.64
CA GLU A 72 -16.42 3.85 -7.70
C GLU A 72 -16.35 5.30 -8.17
N GLU A 73 -17.08 5.62 -9.22
CA GLU A 73 -17.29 6.98 -9.70
C GLU A 73 -17.98 7.76 -8.55
N GLU A 74 -17.29 7.97 -7.43
CA GLU A 74 -17.43 9.18 -6.65
C GLU A 74 -16.96 10.25 -7.63
N GLU A 75 -17.93 10.90 -8.27
CA GLU A 75 -17.74 12.12 -9.05
C GLU A 75 -16.70 12.97 -8.31
N TYR A 76 -15.47 12.93 -8.83
CA TYR A 76 -14.38 13.68 -8.25
C TYR A 76 -14.81 15.15 -8.23
N PRO A 77 -14.66 15.87 -7.11
CA PRO A 77 -14.92 17.30 -7.11
C PRO A 77 -14.14 17.95 -8.27
N GLU A 78 -14.77 18.87 -8.99
CA GLU A 78 -14.26 19.46 -10.25
C GLU A 78 -12.82 20.03 -10.15
N SER A 79 -12.38 20.35 -8.93
CA SER A 79 -11.01 20.77 -8.61
C SER A 79 -9.95 19.68 -8.80
N TYR A 80 -10.30 18.40 -8.68
CA TYR A 80 -9.36 17.28 -8.85
C TYR A 80 -9.13 16.92 -10.31
N SER A 81 -10.17 16.99 -11.15
CA SER A 81 -10.04 16.79 -12.60
C SER A 81 -9.07 17.81 -13.21
N ARG A 82 -9.18 19.08 -12.79
CA ARG A 82 -8.21 20.13 -13.17
C ARG A 82 -6.80 19.80 -12.71
N LEU A 83 -6.64 19.22 -11.52
CA LEU A 83 -5.32 18.85 -11.00
C LEU A 83 -4.71 17.69 -11.80
N VAL A 84 -5.52 16.71 -12.20
CA VAL A 84 -5.09 15.60 -13.07
C VAL A 84 -4.69 16.13 -14.45
N GLU A 85 -5.50 16.97 -15.09
CA GLU A 85 -5.19 17.60 -16.40
C GLU A 85 -3.87 18.41 -16.37
N LEU A 86 -3.54 19.02 -15.24
CA LEU A 86 -2.28 19.75 -15.07
C LEU A 86 -1.07 18.83 -14.92
N LEU A 87 -1.25 17.65 -14.33
CA LEU A 87 -0.17 16.73 -14.00
C LEU A 87 0.08 15.69 -15.11
N GLU A 88 -0.96 15.25 -15.83
CA GLU A 88 -0.86 14.29 -16.94
C GLU A 88 0.23 14.63 -17.99
N PRO A 89 0.42 15.90 -18.41
CA PRO A 89 1.45 16.21 -19.40
C PRO A 89 2.88 16.11 -18.85
N CYS A 90 3.04 16.05 -17.52
CA CYS A 90 4.35 16.05 -16.86
C CYS A 90 4.83 14.63 -16.56
N PHE A 91 3.91 13.67 -16.44
CA PHE A 91 4.23 12.33 -15.96
C PHE A 91 3.71 11.27 -16.92
N SER A 92 4.57 10.31 -17.23
CA SER A 92 4.26 9.21 -18.15
C SER A 92 3.46 8.08 -17.49
N GLN A 93 3.10 8.19 -16.21
CA GLN A 93 2.45 7.14 -15.43
C GLN A 93 1.18 7.65 -14.72
N GLU A 94 0.39 6.69 -14.24
CA GLU A 94 -0.88 6.91 -13.59
C GLU A 94 -0.77 7.82 -12.35
N ILE A 95 -1.68 8.81 -12.28
CA ILE A 95 -1.83 9.72 -11.14
C ILE A 95 -2.99 9.21 -10.29
N SER A 96 -2.71 8.86 -9.03
CA SER A 96 -3.71 8.36 -8.10
C SER A 96 -3.92 9.34 -6.94
N ILE A 97 -5.16 9.79 -6.76
CA ILE A 97 -5.53 10.68 -5.66
C ILE A 97 -6.27 9.87 -4.60
N LYS A 98 -5.68 9.74 -3.41
CA LYS A 98 -6.28 9.05 -2.26
C LYS A 98 -6.69 10.06 -1.21
N ARG A 99 -7.99 10.11 -0.90
CA ARG A 99 -8.51 10.95 0.18
C ARG A 99 -8.61 10.16 1.48
N THR A 100 -8.39 10.84 2.60
CA THR A 100 -8.72 10.33 3.94
C THR A 100 -10.08 10.87 4.36
N LYS A 101 -10.83 10.09 5.16
CA LYS A 101 -12.16 10.48 5.66
C LYS A 101 -12.17 11.78 6.49
N ASN A 102 -11.01 12.25 6.93
CA ASN A 102 -10.85 13.45 7.75
C ASN A 102 -10.49 14.71 6.91
N GLY A 103 -10.68 14.68 5.59
CA GLY A 103 -10.49 15.84 4.72
C GLY A 103 -9.08 16.02 4.17
N GLY A 104 -8.06 15.37 4.74
CA GLY A 104 -6.72 15.29 4.17
C GLY A 104 -6.64 14.34 2.97
N GLY A 105 -5.60 14.43 2.15
CA GLY A 105 -5.40 13.56 1.00
C GLY A 105 -3.93 13.37 0.64
N ARG A 106 -3.67 12.44 -0.27
CA ARG A 106 -2.37 12.18 -0.86
C ARG A 106 -2.54 12.03 -2.37
N ILE A 107 -1.71 12.75 -3.11
CA ILE A 107 -1.52 12.53 -4.54
C ILE A 107 -0.30 11.62 -4.67
N VAL A 108 -0.45 10.51 -5.38
CA VAL A 108 0.63 9.59 -5.72
C VAL A 108 0.84 9.66 -7.21
N ILE A 109 2.06 10.00 -7.61
CA ILE A 109 2.43 10.15 -9.01
C ILE A 109 3.54 9.15 -9.30
N GLY A 110 3.29 8.23 -10.23
CA GLY A 110 4.35 7.40 -10.79
C GLY A 110 5.24 8.21 -11.71
N PHE A 111 6.53 7.90 -11.73
CA PHE A 111 7.48 8.45 -12.70
C PHE A 111 8.37 7.33 -13.21
N SER A 112 8.83 7.46 -14.45
CA SER A 112 9.61 6.42 -15.12
C SER A 112 11.11 6.64 -14.97
N ASP A 113 11.53 7.90 -14.95
CA ASP A 113 12.92 8.32 -14.77
C ASP A 113 13.01 9.72 -14.14
N ASP A 114 14.22 10.15 -13.80
CA ASP A 114 14.45 11.42 -13.12
C ASP A 114 14.07 12.64 -13.99
N LYS A 115 13.97 12.50 -15.32
CA LYS A 115 13.56 13.60 -16.21
C LYS A 115 12.08 13.94 -16.04
N ASP A 116 11.24 12.96 -15.74
CA ASP A 116 9.82 13.19 -15.40
C ASP A 116 9.73 14.13 -14.17
N ILE A 117 10.61 13.95 -13.18
CA ILE A 117 10.67 14.80 -11.98
C ILE A 117 11.20 16.20 -12.32
N GLU A 118 12.28 16.30 -13.10
CA GLU A 118 12.83 17.59 -13.53
C GLU A 118 11.80 18.43 -14.32
N ARG A 119 11.08 17.79 -15.24
CA ARG A 119 10.02 18.42 -16.04
C ARG A 119 8.87 18.94 -15.18
N PHE A 120 8.50 18.17 -14.15
CA PHE A 120 7.50 18.60 -13.17
C PHE A 120 7.96 19.83 -12.39
N ILE A 121 9.20 19.82 -11.87
CA ILE A 121 9.76 20.93 -11.10
C ILE A 121 9.82 22.21 -11.94
N GLU A 122 10.27 22.11 -13.20
CA GLU A 122 10.34 23.25 -14.11
C GLU A 122 8.96 23.86 -14.37
N ARG A 123 7.96 23.03 -14.70
CA ARG A 123 6.60 23.50 -14.99
C ARG A 123 5.89 24.07 -13.75
N PHE A 124 6.14 23.49 -12.57
CA PHE A 124 5.62 23.98 -11.31
C PHE A 124 6.20 25.36 -10.97
N SER A 125 7.50 25.54 -11.19
CA SER A 125 8.22 26.79 -10.91
C SER A 125 7.83 27.95 -11.84
N GLN A 126 7.45 27.66 -13.09
CA GLN A 126 7.04 28.70 -14.07
C GLN A 126 5.65 29.33 -13.79
N ARG A 127 4.86 28.77 -12.87
CA ARG A 127 3.50 29.25 -12.55
C ARG A 127 3.37 29.91 -11.18
N SER A 128 4.47 30.06 -10.44
CA SER A 128 4.49 30.68 -9.11
C SER A 128 4.96 32.13 -9.14
#